data_AF-A0A6J5VNV1-F1
#
_entry.id   AF-A0A6J5VNV1-F1
#
_cell.length_a   1.000
_cell.length_b   1.000
_cell.length_c   1.000
_cell.angle_alpha   90.00
_cell.angle_beta   90.00
_cell.angle_gamma   90.00
#
_symmetry.space_group_name_H-M   'P 1'
#
loop_
_entity.id
_entity.type
_entity.pdbx_description
1 polymer ?
#
loop_
_entity_poly.entity_id
_entity_poly.type
_entity_poly.pdbx_seq_one_letter_code
_entity_poly.pdbx_strand_id
1 'polypeptide(L)'
;MSLGPHCSQFLSNYIWVYSGYGPRKTGIKREIDEALRPGVYALIDTCSADDLQRLHTLFGEGPCRNTLATLKHDYELNFQYQGKV
;
A
#
# COMPACT_ATOMS: atom_id res chain seq x y z
N MET A 1 -15.29 15.87 4.11
CA MET A 1 -14.69 14.82 4.97
C MET A 1 -13.85 13.96 4.05
N SER A 2 -12.53 14.16 4.00
CA SER A 2 -11.67 13.38 3.12
C SER A 2 -11.55 11.96 3.66
N LEU A 3 -11.74 10.94 2.80
CA LEU A 3 -11.47 9.55 3.14
C LEU A 3 -9.96 9.26 3.30
N GLY A 4 -9.09 10.18 2.86
CA GLY A 4 -7.63 10.04 2.83
C GLY A 4 -6.97 9.55 4.11
N PRO A 5 -7.32 10.06 5.31
CA PRO A 5 -6.75 9.59 6.58
C PRO A 5 -7.10 8.13 6.90
N HIS A 6 -8.25 7.64 6.43
CA HIS A 6 -8.67 6.26 6.64
C HIS A 6 -8.01 5.33 5.62
N CYS A 7 -7.90 5.77 4.37
CA CYS A 7 -7.23 5.00 3.31
C CYS A 7 -5.75 4.75 3.62
N SER A 8 -5.03 5.77 4.11
CA SER A 8 -3.62 5.63 4.48
C SER A 8 -3.41 4.69 5.68
N GLN A 9 -4.36 4.63 6.62
CA GLN A 9 -4.33 3.66 7.72
C GLN A 9 -4.52 2.22 7.25
N PHE A 10 -5.50 1.97 6.35
CA PHE A 10 -5.69 0.64 5.77
C PHE A 10 -4.47 0.18 4.99
N LEU A 11 -3.90 1.07 4.17
CA LEU A 11 -2.67 0.80 3.42
C LEU A 11 -1.50 0.51 4.37
N SER A 12 -1.36 1.30 5.45
CA SER A 12 -0.32 1.06 6.47
C SER A 12 -0.43 -0.32 7.10
N ASN A 13 -1.64 -0.68 7.54
CA ASN A 13 -1.88 -1.96 8.19
C ASN A 13 -1.62 -3.14 7.25
N TYR A 14 -2.06 -3.02 5.99
CA TYR A 14 -1.76 -4.01 4.95
C TYR A 14 -0.25 -4.24 4.81
N ILE A 15 0.51 -3.16 4.64
CA ILE A 15 1.97 -3.22 4.44
C ILE A 15 2.66 -3.83 5.67
N TRP A 16 2.30 -3.41 6.88
CA TRP A 16 2.87 -3.96 8.11
C TRP A 16 2.64 -5.47 8.23
N VAL A 17 1.43 -5.94 7.94
CA VAL A 17 1.10 -7.37 7.98
C VAL A 17 1.81 -8.12 6.85
N TYR A 18 1.83 -7.57 5.63
CA TYR A 18 2.53 -8.15 4.47
C TYR A 18 4.02 -8.33 4.75
N SER A 19 4.67 -7.33 5.32
CA SER A 19 6.10 -7.35 5.67
C SER A 19 6.42 -8.21 6.91
N GLY A 20 5.44 -8.94 7.47
CA GLY A 20 5.67 -9.91 8.55
C GLY A 20 5.72 -9.32 9.96
N TYR A 21 5.30 -8.07 10.16
CA TYR A 21 5.20 -7.44 11.49
C TYR A 21 3.81 -7.54 12.11
N GLY A 22 2.88 -8.26 11.49
CA GLY A 22 1.57 -8.52 12.07
C GLY A 22 1.64 -9.32 13.38
N PRO A 23 0.54 -9.43 14.14
CA PRO A 23 0.49 -10.07 15.47
C PRO A 23 0.99 -11.51 15.49
N ARG A 24 0.89 -12.21 14.34
CA ARG A 24 1.33 -13.59 14.17
C ARG A 24 2.68 -13.74 13.46
N LYS A 25 3.30 -12.63 13.01
CA LYS A 25 4.56 -12.58 12.23
C LYS A 25 4.61 -13.50 11.00
N THR A 26 3.46 -13.89 10.46
CA THR A 26 3.34 -14.92 9.41
C THR A 26 3.16 -14.37 8.00
N GLY A 27 3.24 -13.05 7.80
CA GLY A 27 2.93 -12.42 6.51
C GLY A 27 1.47 -12.60 6.09
N ILE A 28 1.16 -12.21 4.85
CA ILE A 28 -0.12 -12.49 4.18
C ILE A 28 0.08 -13.70 3.25
N LYS A 29 -0.85 -14.65 3.27
CA LYS A 29 -0.82 -15.77 2.31
C LYS A 29 -0.98 -15.23 0.90
N ARG A 30 -0.22 -15.79 -0.06
CA ARG A 30 -0.21 -15.35 -1.46
C ARG A 30 -1.61 -15.21 -2.06
N GLU A 31 -2.49 -16.20 -1.88
CA GLU A 31 -3.86 -16.16 -2.43
C GLU A 31 -4.69 -15.00 -1.87
N ILE A 32 -4.47 -14.64 -0.60
CA ILE A 32 -5.16 -13.51 0.04
C ILE A 32 -4.56 -12.20 -0.46
N ASP A 33 -3.24 -12.10 -0.54
CA ASP A 33 -2.53 -10.94 -1.09
C ASP A 33 -2.95 -10.67 -2.55
N GLU A 34 -3.01 -11.70 -3.40
CA GLU A 34 -3.49 -11.59 -4.78
C GLU A 34 -4.93 -11.07 -4.86
N ALA A 35 -5.83 -11.56 -3.99
CA ALA A 35 -7.21 -11.10 -3.92
C ALA A 35 -7.36 -9.66 -3.40
N LEU A 36 -6.48 -9.23 -2.49
CA LEU A 36 -6.48 -7.88 -1.91
C LEU A 36 -5.83 -6.85 -2.82
N ARG A 37 -4.93 -7.27 -3.72
CA ARG A 37 -4.07 -6.39 -4.52
C ARG A 37 -4.83 -5.31 -5.30
N PRO A 38 -5.98 -5.57 -5.96
CA PRO A 38 -6.76 -4.51 -6.59
C PRO A 38 -7.24 -3.43 -5.62
N GLY A 39 -7.65 -3.82 -4.41
CA GLY A 39 -8.06 -2.89 -3.36
C GLY A 39 -6.88 -2.07 -2.83
N VAL A 40 -5.70 -2.68 -2.70
CA VAL A 40 -4.46 -1.98 -2.30
C VAL A 40 -4.09 -0.90 -3.33
N TYR A 41 -4.20 -1.20 -4.62
CA TYR A 41 -3.98 -0.19 -5.67
C TYR A 41 -5.01 0.94 -5.64
N ALA A 42 -6.29 0.63 -5.40
CA ALA A 42 -7.30 1.67 -5.19
C ALA A 42 -6.99 2.57 -3.97
N LEU A 43 -6.44 2.00 -2.89
CA LEU A 43 -5.98 2.77 -1.73
C LEU A 43 -4.80 3.67 -2.09
N ILE A 44 -3.84 3.20 -2.89
CA ILE A 44 -2.70 3.99 -3.37
C ILE A 44 -3.16 5.17 -4.22
N ASP A 45 -4.10 4.94 -5.16
CA ASP A 45 -4.68 5.99 -6.00
C ASP A 45 -5.46 7.03 -5.20
N THR A 46 -6.16 6.58 -4.14
CA THR A 46 -6.93 7.48 -3.26
C THR A 46 -6.06 8.28 -2.29
N CYS A 47 -4.87 7.78 -1.93
CA CYS A 47 -3.95 8.47 -1.03
C CYS A 47 -3.31 9.67 -1.71
N SER A 48 -3.27 10.81 -1.02
CA SER A 48 -2.53 11.97 -1.52
C SER A 48 -1.01 11.72 -1.50
N ALA A 49 -0.26 12.53 -2.26
CA ALA A 49 1.20 12.47 -2.22
C ALA A 49 1.75 12.68 -0.80
N ASP A 50 1.14 13.58 -0.01
CA ASP A 50 1.47 13.81 1.40
C ASP A 50 1.19 12.58 2.28
N ASP A 51 0.07 11.89 2.06
CA ASP A 51 -0.25 10.66 2.80
C ASP A 51 0.79 9.57 2.54
N LEU A 52 1.17 9.38 1.27
CA LEU A 52 2.19 8.40 0.88
C LEU A 52 3.58 8.77 1.42
N GLN A 53 3.95 10.06 1.39
CA GLN A 53 5.18 10.54 2.01
C GLN A 53 5.19 10.32 3.53
N ARG A 54 4.06 10.58 4.19
CA ARG A 54 3.90 10.34 5.62
C ARG A 54 4.06 8.85 5.96
N LEU A 55 3.48 7.96 5.15
CA LEU A 55 3.66 6.52 5.30
C LEU A 55 5.12 6.10 5.11
N HIS A 56 5.78 6.65 4.09
CA HIS A 56 7.19 6.41 3.82
C HIS A 56 8.09 6.82 5.00
N THR A 57 7.84 7.99 5.60
CA THR A 57 8.54 8.43 6.82
C THR A 57 8.21 7.53 8.01
N LEU A 58 6.94 7.15 8.18
CA LEU A 58 6.47 6.31 9.29
C LEU A 58 7.08 4.91 9.27
N PHE A 59 7.30 4.33 8.10
CA PHE A 59 7.92 3.00 7.97
C PHE A 59 9.42 2.99 8.26
N GLY A 60 10.09 4.15 8.19
CA GLY A 60 11.55 4.23 8.35
C GLY A 60 12.30 3.36 7.35
N GLU A 61 13.55 2.99 7.65
CA GLU A 61 14.28 2.01 6.84
C GLU A 61 13.83 0.59 7.17
N GLY A 62 13.50 -0.20 6.14
CA GLY A 62 13.12 -1.59 6.35
C GLY A 62 12.17 -2.15 5.30
N PRO A 63 11.65 -3.37 5.53
CA PRO A 63 10.85 -4.08 4.55
C PRO A 63 9.52 -3.38 4.26
N CYS A 64 8.89 -2.71 5.22
CA CYS A 64 7.65 -1.95 5.00
C CYS A 64 7.82 -0.81 3.99
N ARG A 65 8.92 -0.05 4.10
CA ARG A 65 9.25 1.02 3.15
C ARG A 65 9.54 0.47 1.76
N ASN A 66 10.24 -0.66 1.67
CA ASN A 66 10.49 -1.32 0.39
C ASN A 66 9.20 -1.83 -0.25
N THR A 67 8.32 -2.45 0.54
CA THR A 67 6.98 -2.89 0.08
C THR A 67 6.16 -1.73 -0.44
N LEU A 68 6.11 -0.59 0.26
CA LEU A 68 5.42 0.61 -0.23
C LEU A 68 5.97 1.06 -1.59
N ALA A 69 7.29 1.11 -1.74
CA ALA A 69 7.95 1.51 -2.98
C ALA A 69 7.63 0.54 -4.14
N THR A 70 7.68 -0.77 -3.90
CA THR A 70 7.32 -1.79 -4.89
C THR A 70 5.85 -1.67 -5.28
N LEU A 71 4.91 -1.56 -4.33
CA LEU A 71 3.49 -1.42 -4.64
C LEU A 71 3.19 -0.16 -5.44
N LYS A 72 3.87 0.96 -5.13
CA LYS A 72 3.73 2.20 -5.89
C LYS A 72 4.26 2.07 -7.30
N HIS A 73 5.43 1.43 -7.47
CA HIS A 73 6.01 1.17 -8.78
C HIS A 73 5.12 0.23 -9.62
N ASP A 74 4.64 -0.85 -9.00
CA ASP A 74 3.73 -1.79 -9.66
C ASP A 74 2.41 -1.11 -10.02
N TYR A 75 1.87 -0.24 -9.16
CA TYR A 75 0.71 0.58 -9.48
C TYR A 75 0.98 1.44 -10.72
N GLU A 76 2.09 2.19 -10.73
CA GLU A 76 2.47 3.03 -11.87
C GLU A 76 2.61 2.21 -13.16
N LEU A 77 3.22 1.03 -13.14
CA LEU A 77 3.36 0.17 -14.31
C LEU A 77 2.03 -0.42 -14.81
N ASN A 78 1.17 -0.87 -13.88
CA ASN A 78 -0.09 -1.52 -14.24
C ASN A 78 -1.19 -0.51 -14.63
N PHE A 79 -1.14 0.71 -14.09
CA PHE A 79 -2.15 1.76 -14.30
C PHE A 79 -1.66 2.94 -15.15
N GLN A 80 -0.42 2.92 -15.66
CA GLN A 80 0.09 3.86 -16.68
C GLN A 80 -0.75 3.90 -17.96
N TYR A 81 -1.68 2.96 -18.14
CA TYR A 81 -2.62 2.90 -19.26
C TYR A 81 -4.08 3.24 -18.90
N GLN A 82 -4.37 3.86 -17.74
CA GLN A 82 -5.60 4.66 -17.62
C GLN A 82 -5.43 5.96 -18.43
N GLY A 83 -5.40 5.78 -19.74
CA GLY A 83 -5.70 6.84 -20.67
C GLY A 83 -7.03 7.46 -20.26
N LYS A 84 -6.98 8.79 -20.12
CA LYS A 84 -8.09 9.71 -20.33
C LYS A 84 -9.21 9.06 -21.13
N VAL A 85 -10.35 8.80 -20.47
CA VAL A 85 -11.65 8.69 -21.15
C VAL A 85 -12.26 10.07 -21.16
#